data_AF-A0AAV5RGU6-F1
#
_entry.id   AF-A0AAV5RGU6-F1
#
_cell.length_a   1.000
_cell.length_b   1.000
_cell.length_c   1.000
_cell.angle_alpha   90.00
_cell.angle_beta   90.00
_cell.angle_gamma   90.00
#
_symmetry.space_group_name_H-M   'P 1'
#
loop_
_entity.id
_entity.type
_entity.pdbx_description
1 polymer ?
#
loop_
_entity_poly.entity_id
_entity_poly.type
_entity_poly.pdbx_seq_one_letter_code
_entity_poly.pdbx_strand_id
1 'polypeptide(L)'
;MDSLLQEISTGKYKKIIVMAGAGISTAAGIPDFRTPGTGLYSNLQRFNLPFPEAVFDLEYLRDNPEPFFMLASEMYPTHFEPTSFHDFIAWIAELGYLKRVYTQNIDTLERKAGIDPDLIVEAHGSFSGNHCIDCNAEAENAEVESIIINDKSIPRCKDCDGIVKPDIVFFGESLPDRFHQLMETDFDDVDLAIVAGTSLQVSPFNQLPMMVPKGIPRYLINKEKVGNLGSRKNDVLILGSLEDHNVVFSKFVKVDKKEESQSTSEIEESVSVSEGTSSVVDTAERTESESLSEKPDSEAKEKELTEDANYDGSDIESEDEDGDEDADERSGFITSLLKKLRVV
;
A
#
# COMPACT_ATOMS: atom_id res chain seq x y z
N MET A 1 -0.32 -14.65 -21.18
CA MET A 1 -1.27 -13.73 -20.54
C MET A 1 -2.69 -14.27 -20.63
N ASP A 2 -3.24 -14.47 -21.83
CA ASP A 2 -4.63 -14.91 -22.03
C ASP A 2 -5.03 -16.15 -21.21
N SER A 3 -4.17 -17.17 -21.18
CA SER A 3 -4.42 -18.38 -20.37
C SER A 3 -4.52 -18.09 -18.86
N LEU A 4 -3.75 -17.12 -18.33
CA LEU A 4 -3.86 -16.73 -16.92
C LEU A 4 -5.22 -16.08 -16.65
N LEU A 5 -5.62 -15.14 -17.51
CA LEU A 5 -6.88 -14.41 -17.37
C LEU A 5 -8.10 -15.34 -17.45
N GLN A 6 -8.09 -16.29 -18.40
CA GLN A 6 -9.14 -17.30 -18.53
C GLN A 6 -9.20 -18.25 -17.32
N GLU A 7 -8.04 -18.65 -16.79
CA GLU A 7 -8.00 -19.50 -15.59
C GLU A 7 -8.56 -18.77 -14.35
N ILE A 8 -8.28 -17.47 -14.22
CA ILE A 8 -8.84 -16.64 -13.15
C ILE A 8 -10.36 -16.49 -13.36
N SER A 9 -10.83 -16.12 -14.55
CA SER A 9 -12.26 -15.89 -14.80
C SER A 9 -13.13 -17.14 -14.59
N THR A 10 -12.59 -18.32 -14.91
CA THR A 10 -13.27 -19.61 -14.69
C THR A 10 -13.24 -20.07 -13.23
N GLY A 11 -12.61 -19.31 -12.32
CA GLY A 11 -12.53 -19.62 -10.90
C GLY A 11 -11.60 -20.79 -10.57
N LYS A 12 -10.61 -21.07 -11.44
CA LYS A 12 -9.57 -22.09 -11.17
C LYS A 12 -8.76 -21.74 -9.92
N TYR A 13 -8.58 -20.46 -9.66
CA TYR A 13 -7.90 -19.91 -8.49
C TYR A 13 -8.85 -18.98 -7.74
N LYS A 14 -8.88 -19.09 -6.42
CA LYS A 14 -9.78 -18.34 -5.53
C LYS A 14 -9.07 -17.72 -4.32
N LYS A 15 -7.76 -17.95 -4.18
CA LYS A 15 -6.91 -17.43 -3.09
C LYS A 15 -5.62 -16.91 -3.69
N ILE A 16 -5.77 -15.81 -4.42
CA ILE A 16 -4.70 -15.21 -5.23
C ILE A 16 -3.95 -14.19 -4.38
N ILE A 17 -2.61 -14.32 -4.33
CA ILE A 17 -1.73 -13.31 -3.75
C ILE A 17 -1.02 -12.55 -4.87
N VAL A 18 -1.10 -11.23 -4.83
CA VAL A 18 -0.35 -10.33 -5.70
C VAL A 18 0.79 -9.68 -4.92
N MET A 19 2.00 -9.71 -5.47
CA MET A 19 3.20 -9.05 -4.96
C MET A 19 3.64 -8.00 -5.98
N ALA A 20 3.44 -6.73 -5.67
CA ALA A 20 3.63 -5.62 -6.59
C ALA A 20 4.74 -4.66 -6.17
N GLY A 21 5.36 -4.01 -7.14
CA GLY A 21 6.26 -2.87 -6.92
C GLY A 21 6.10 -1.81 -8.01
N ALA A 22 7.04 -0.86 -8.05
CA ALA A 22 6.89 0.40 -8.79
C ALA A 22 6.56 0.24 -10.28
N GLY A 23 6.96 -0.88 -10.90
CA GLY A 23 6.67 -1.20 -12.29
C GLY A 23 5.18 -1.32 -12.63
N ILE A 24 4.28 -1.51 -11.65
CA ILE A 24 2.83 -1.49 -11.90
C ILE A 24 2.27 -0.07 -12.03
N SER A 25 3.01 0.94 -11.54
CA SER A 25 2.60 2.35 -11.49
C SER A 25 3.29 3.22 -12.55
N THR A 26 4.28 2.72 -13.31
CA THR A 26 5.02 3.54 -14.29
C THR A 26 4.11 4.15 -15.35
N ALA A 27 3.07 3.42 -15.78
CA ALA A 27 2.10 3.88 -16.76
C ALA A 27 1.18 5.00 -16.22
N ALA A 28 1.11 5.20 -14.90
CA ALA A 28 0.39 6.31 -14.28
C ALA A 28 1.19 7.62 -14.36
N GLY A 29 2.44 7.59 -14.85
CA GLY A 29 3.35 8.73 -14.84
C GLY A 29 4.15 8.89 -13.56
N ILE A 30 4.02 7.94 -12.61
CA ILE A 30 4.86 7.86 -11.42
C ILE A 30 6.20 7.27 -11.85
N PRO A 31 7.31 8.04 -11.81
CA PRO A 31 8.62 7.49 -12.15
C PRO A 31 8.96 6.39 -11.13
N ASP A 32 9.61 5.33 -11.59
CA ASP A 32 10.24 4.42 -10.65
C ASP A 32 11.40 5.12 -9.94
N PHE A 33 11.91 4.50 -8.88
CA PHE A 33 13.03 5.10 -8.14
C PHE A 33 14.34 5.03 -8.94
N ARG A 34 14.57 3.91 -9.65
CA ARG A 34 15.91 3.45 -10.03
C ARG A 34 16.27 3.64 -11.50
N THR A 35 15.32 3.90 -12.40
CA THR A 35 15.64 3.97 -13.84
C THR A 35 16.56 5.16 -14.14
N PRO A 36 17.72 4.96 -14.79
CA PRO A 36 18.61 6.05 -15.14
C PRO A 36 17.93 7.09 -16.06
N GLY A 37 18.06 8.37 -15.73
CA GLY A 37 17.59 9.49 -16.54
C GLY A 37 16.10 9.86 -16.37
N THR A 38 15.25 8.91 -15.97
CA THR A 38 13.82 9.15 -15.74
C THR A 38 13.34 8.83 -14.32
N GLY A 39 14.10 8.04 -13.56
CA GLY A 39 13.76 7.65 -12.21
C GLY A 39 14.00 8.76 -11.20
N LEU A 40 13.29 8.68 -10.07
CA LEU A 40 13.26 9.70 -9.01
C LEU A 40 14.66 10.16 -8.56
N TYR A 41 15.59 9.20 -8.41
CA TYR A 41 16.97 9.46 -8.01
C TYR A 41 17.76 10.37 -8.97
N SER A 42 17.40 10.39 -10.26
CA SER A 42 18.05 11.28 -11.24
C SER A 42 17.70 12.75 -10.97
N ASN A 43 16.50 13.03 -10.47
CA ASN A 43 16.03 14.38 -10.17
C ASN A 43 16.57 14.94 -8.84
N LEU A 44 17.09 14.06 -7.98
CA LEU A 44 17.60 14.41 -6.66
C LEU A 44 19.07 14.84 -6.65
N GLN A 45 19.76 14.80 -7.79
CA GLN A 45 21.15 15.24 -7.91
C GLN A 45 21.38 16.68 -7.42
N ARG A 46 20.34 17.53 -7.47
CA ARG A 46 20.37 18.92 -6.96
C ARG A 46 20.62 19.03 -5.45
N PHE A 47 20.34 17.98 -4.68
CA PHE A 47 20.49 17.98 -3.22
C PHE A 47 21.85 17.44 -2.73
N ASN A 48 22.75 17.07 -3.65
CA ASN A 48 24.08 16.55 -3.33
C ASN A 48 24.04 15.43 -2.27
N LEU A 49 23.09 14.51 -2.42
CA LEU A 49 22.89 13.39 -1.51
C LEU A 49 24.15 12.50 -1.48
N PRO A 50 24.52 11.93 -0.33
CA PRO A 50 25.68 11.03 -0.23
C PRO A 50 25.50 9.77 -1.10
N PHE A 51 24.25 9.32 -1.24
CA PHE A 51 23.78 8.29 -2.15
C PHE A 51 22.27 8.49 -2.37
N PRO A 52 21.69 8.04 -3.49
CA PRO A 52 20.31 8.38 -3.84
C PRO A 52 19.25 7.92 -2.83
N GLU A 53 19.47 6.77 -2.18
CA GLU A 53 18.59 6.20 -1.18
C GLU A 53 18.53 7.01 0.13
N ALA A 54 19.49 7.91 0.37
CA ALA A 54 19.59 8.69 1.62
C ALA A 54 18.36 9.58 1.86
N VAL A 55 17.64 9.98 0.82
CA VAL A 55 16.39 10.75 0.96
C VAL A 55 15.28 9.98 1.70
N PHE A 56 15.40 8.65 1.77
CA PHE A 56 14.50 7.74 2.49
C PHE A 56 15.20 7.10 3.69
N ASP A 57 16.25 7.70 4.24
CA ASP A 57 16.95 7.22 5.44
C ASP A 57 16.52 8.05 6.67
N LEU A 58 16.18 7.38 7.78
CA LEU A 58 15.63 8.06 8.95
C LEU A 58 16.65 8.96 9.66
N GLU A 59 17.92 8.57 9.71
CA GLU A 59 18.98 9.41 10.29
C GLU A 59 19.22 10.62 9.40
N TYR A 60 19.24 10.42 8.08
CA TYR A 60 19.35 11.53 7.13
C TYR A 60 18.16 12.51 7.22
N LEU A 61 16.93 12.01 7.42
CA LEU A 61 15.75 12.85 7.61
C LEU A 61 15.87 13.75 8.84
N ARG A 62 16.43 13.23 9.95
CA ARG A 62 16.64 14.02 11.18
C ARG A 62 17.63 15.15 10.94
N ASP A 63 18.72 14.88 10.24
CA ASP A 63 19.80 15.84 10.02
C ASP A 63 19.48 16.84 8.89
N ASN A 64 18.83 16.38 7.82
CA ASN A 64 18.54 17.16 6.62
C ASN A 64 17.17 16.77 6.02
N PRO A 65 16.06 17.27 6.58
CA PRO A 65 14.70 16.89 6.15
C PRO A 65 14.27 17.48 4.81
N GLU A 66 14.86 18.60 4.38
CA GLU A 66 14.41 19.38 3.22
C GLU A 66 14.32 18.57 1.91
N PRO A 67 15.29 17.71 1.55
CA PRO A 67 15.22 16.92 0.32
C PRO A 67 14.01 15.99 0.27
N PHE A 68 13.64 15.37 1.39
CA PHE A 68 12.47 14.49 1.45
C PHE A 68 11.17 15.28 1.29
N PHE A 69 10.98 16.38 2.02
CA PHE A 69 9.72 17.12 1.94
C PHE A 69 9.55 17.88 0.62
N MET A 70 10.64 18.33 0.01
CA MET A 70 10.62 18.80 -1.38
C MET A 70 10.13 17.71 -2.34
N LEU A 71 10.64 16.49 -2.19
CA LEU A 71 10.23 15.34 -2.99
C LEU A 71 8.77 14.96 -2.73
N ALA A 72 8.35 14.91 -1.48
CA ALA A 72 6.98 14.60 -1.07
C ALA A 72 5.99 15.61 -1.66
N SER A 73 6.34 16.90 -1.71
CA SER A 73 5.50 17.93 -2.34
C SER A 73 5.31 17.75 -3.86
N GLU A 74 6.28 17.09 -4.53
CA GLU A 74 6.22 16.81 -5.98
C GLU A 74 5.52 15.47 -6.28
N MET A 75 5.52 14.54 -5.33
CA MET A 75 5.08 13.15 -5.52
C MET A 75 3.76 12.82 -4.82
N TYR A 76 3.12 13.79 -4.16
CA TYR A 76 1.94 13.53 -3.35
C TYR A 76 0.82 12.86 -4.20
N PRO A 77 0.12 11.81 -3.69
CA PRO A 77 -0.75 10.95 -4.50
C PRO A 77 -1.98 11.57 -5.19
N THR A 78 -2.22 12.88 -5.06
CA THR A 78 -3.44 13.52 -5.55
C THR A 78 -3.52 13.64 -7.08
N HIS A 79 -2.44 13.38 -7.81
CA HIS A 79 -2.36 13.64 -9.25
C HIS A 79 -2.33 12.41 -10.17
N PHE A 80 -2.35 11.20 -9.60
CA PHE A 80 -2.16 9.98 -10.39
C PHE A 80 -3.41 9.10 -10.41
N GLU A 81 -3.66 8.46 -11.56
CA GLU A 81 -4.77 7.51 -11.74
C GLU A 81 -4.25 6.07 -11.74
N PRO A 82 -5.04 5.09 -11.23
CA PRO A 82 -4.67 3.69 -11.27
C PRO A 82 -4.39 3.21 -12.70
N THR A 83 -3.41 2.32 -12.85
CA THR A 83 -3.11 1.69 -14.15
C THR A 83 -4.02 0.50 -14.43
N SER A 84 -4.04 0.01 -15.66
CA SER A 84 -4.81 -1.20 -15.99
C SER A 84 -4.37 -2.46 -15.22
N PHE A 85 -3.16 -2.46 -14.64
CA PHE A 85 -2.74 -3.53 -13.74
C PHE A 85 -3.42 -3.41 -12.36
N HIS A 86 -3.62 -2.18 -11.87
CA HIS A 86 -4.42 -1.96 -10.66
C HIS A 86 -5.88 -2.36 -10.90
N ASP A 87 -6.44 -2.01 -12.06
CA ASP A 87 -7.79 -2.46 -12.46
C ASP A 87 -7.89 -3.99 -12.53
N PHE A 88 -6.83 -4.66 -13.00
CA PHE A 88 -6.75 -6.13 -13.01
C PHE A 88 -6.76 -6.71 -11.60
N ILE A 89 -6.04 -6.11 -10.64
CA ILE A 89 -6.06 -6.55 -9.24
C ILE A 89 -7.45 -6.29 -8.63
N ALA A 90 -8.05 -5.12 -8.88
CA ALA A 90 -9.39 -4.78 -8.42
C ALA A 90 -10.44 -5.75 -8.98
N TRP A 91 -10.33 -6.14 -10.25
CA TRP A 91 -11.18 -7.16 -10.86
C TRP A 91 -11.05 -8.53 -10.16
N ILE A 92 -9.84 -8.97 -9.80
CA ILE A 92 -9.66 -10.20 -9.01
C ILE A 92 -10.35 -10.08 -7.64
N ALA A 93 -10.34 -8.90 -7.03
CA ALA A 93 -11.02 -8.61 -5.77
C ALA A 93 -12.55 -8.66 -5.91
N GLU A 94 -13.10 -8.04 -6.96
CA GLU A 94 -14.53 -8.05 -7.29
C GLU A 94 -15.06 -9.47 -7.48
N LEU A 95 -14.28 -10.37 -8.08
CA LEU A 95 -14.60 -11.79 -8.21
C LEU A 95 -14.57 -12.57 -6.88
N GLY A 96 -14.07 -11.96 -5.79
CA GLY A 96 -13.89 -12.62 -4.50
C GLY A 96 -12.72 -13.61 -4.47
N TYR A 97 -11.77 -13.51 -5.41
CA TYR A 97 -10.63 -14.43 -5.53
C TYR A 97 -9.33 -13.87 -4.97
N LEU A 98 -9.27 -12.56 -4.69
CA LEU A 98 -8.10 -11.91 -4.14
C LEU A 98 -7.97 -12.24 -2.65
N LYS A 99 -6.87 -12.89 -2.27
CA LYS A 99 -6.52 -13.11 -0.87
C LYS A 99 -5.77 -11.91 -0.29
N ARG A 100 -4.75 -11.43 -0.99
CA ARG A 100 -3.96 -10.25 -0.56
C ARG A 100 -3.20 -9.60 -1.71
N VAL A 101 -2.99 -8.30 -1.57
CA VAL A 101 -1.99 -7.53 -2.32
C VAL A 101 -0.91 -7.08 -1.35
N TYR A 102 0.30 -7.59 -1.55
CA TYR A 102 1.50 -7.05 -0.94
C TYR A 102 2.11 -6.05 -1.90
N THR A 103 2.12 -4.77 -1.57
CA THR A 103 2.68 -3.72 -2.42
C THR A 103 3.90 -3.08 -1.77
N GLN A 104 4.94 -2.85 -2.57
CA GLN A 104 6.10 -2.03 -2.20
C GLN A 104 5.86 -0.55 -2.48
N ASN A 105 4.75 -0.22 -3.16
CA ASN A 105 4.42 1.13 -3.55
C ASN A 105 3.82 1.89 -2.37
N ILE A 106 4.05 3.20 -2.38
CA ILE A 106 3.56 4.15 -1.39
C ILE A 106 2.50 5.08 -2.00
N ASP A 107 2.19 4.90 -3.28
CA ASP A 107 1.38 5.81 -4.11
C ASP A 107 -0.13 5.68 -3.90
N THR A 108 -0.59 4.71 -3.12
CA THR A 108 -2.00 4.45 -2.77
C THR A 108 -2.91 4.11 -3.96
N LEU A 109 -2.37 3.82 -5.14
CA LEU A 109 -3.16 3.56 -6.34
C LEU A 109 -4.00 2.28 -6.24
N GLU A 110 -3.60 1.31 -5.41
CA GLU A 110 -4.41 0.12 -5.11
C GLU A 110 -5.74 0.50 -4.42
N ARG A 111 -5.68 1.42 -3.44
CA ARG A 111 -6.87 1.94 -2.76
C ARG A 111 -7.75 2.72 -3.73
N LYS A 112 -7.13 3.57 -4.55
CA LYS A 112 -7.84 4.36 -5.56
C LYS A 112 -8.50 3.50 -6.65
N ALA A 113 -7.95 2.32 -6.93
CA ALA A 113 -8.57 1.31 -7.79
C ALA A 113 -9.80 0.62 -7.16
N GLY A 114 -10.12 0.91 -5.89
CA GLY A 114 -11.28 0.35 -5.19
C GLY A 114 -11.00 -0.98 -4.50
N ILE A 115 -9.74 -1.39 -4.35
CA ILE A 115 -9.39 -2.60 -3.58
C ILE A 115 -9.65 -2.31 -2.09
N ASP A 116 -10.37 -3.22 -1.43
CA ASP A 116 -10.65 -3.13 -0.01
C ASP A 116 -9.32 -3.00 0.78
N PRO A 117 -9.16 -1.97 1.64
CA PRO A 117 -8.00 -1.82 2.51
C PRO A 117 -7.61 -3.08 3.29
N ASP A 118 -8.59 -3.91 3.66
CA ASP A 118 -8.34 -5.17 4.37
C ASP A 118 -7.63 -6.20 3.49
N LEU A 119 -7.66 -6.08 2.16
CA LEU A 119 -6.91 -6.93 1.23
C LEU A 119 -5.52 -6.38 0.91
N ILE A 120 -5.18 -5.18 1.38
CA ILE A 120 -3.91 -4.51 1.06
C ILE A 120 -2.93 -4.64 2.23
N VAL A 121 -1.67 -4.92 1.89
CA VAL A 121 -0.50 -4.83 2.75
C VAL A 121 0.49 -3.88 2.08
N GLU A 122 0.51 -2.64 2.56
CA GLU A 122 1.46 -1.60 2.16
C GLU A 122 2.79 -1.87 2.87
N ALA A 123 3.63 -2.73 2.26
CA ALA A 123 4.84 -3.25 2.91
C ALA A 123 5.84 -2.14 3.26
N HIS A 124 5.89 -1.08 2.46
CA HIS A 124 6.72 0.09 2.74
C HIS A 124 5.88 1.28 3.24
N GLY A 125 4.71 1.00 3.81
CA GLY A 125 3.81 2.03 4.29
C GLY A 125 3.19 2.86 3.15
N SER A 126 2.61 4.01 3.47
CA SER A 126 1.96 4.88 2.48
C SER A 126 1.74 6.30 3.00
N PHE A 127 1.25 7.19 2.13
CA PHE A 127 0.80 8.54 2.52
C PHE A 127 -0.57 8.55 3.24
N SER A 128 -1.13 7.40 3.62
CA SER A 128 -2.46 7.36 4.25
C SER A 128 -2.50 7.79 5.72
N GLY A 129 -1.34 7.91 6.36
CA GLY A 129 -1.20 8.32 7.76
C GLY A 129 0.08 9.13 7.95
N ASN A 130 0.19 9.83 9.08
CA ASN A 130 1.34 10.66 9.41
C ASN A 130 1.65 10.58 10.91
N HIS A 131 2.92 10.37 11.26
CA HIS A 131 3.36 10.30 12.66
C HIS A 131 4.64 11.10 12.90
N CYS A 132 4.80 11.57 14.15
CA CYS A 132 6.04 12.15 14.62
C CYS A 132 7.14 11.08 14.73
N ILE A 133 8.34 11.37 14.21
CA ILE A 133 9.47 10.43 14.24
C ILE A 133 10.12 10.27 15.63
N ASP A 134 9.75 11.12 16.60
CA ASP A 134 10.34 11.14 17.94
C ASP A 134 9.39 10.58 19.00
N CYS A 135 8.14 11.03 19.04
CA CYS A 135 7.15 10.57 20.04
C CYS A 135 6.08 9.63 19.47
N ASN A 136 6.06 9.38 18.16
CA ASN A 136 5.06 8.56 17.48
C ASN A 136 3.60 9.05 17.66
N ALA A 137 3.40 10.34 17.95
CA ALA A 137 2.08 10.94 17.95
C ALA A 137 1.54 11.04 16.52
N GLU A 138 0.29 10.61 16.32
CA GLU A 138 -0.44 10.72 15.06
C GLU A 138 -0.72 12.20 14.76
N ALA A 139 -0.52 12.59 13.50
CA ALA A 139 -0.82 13.92 12.99
C ALA A 139 -1.98 13.87 12.00
N GLU A 140 -2.79 14.94 11.98
CA GLU A 140 -3.95 15.02 11.10
C GLU A 140 -3.51 15.12 9.63
N ASN A 141 -4.04 14.22 8.79
CA ASN A 141 -3.59 14.07 7.40
C ASN A 141 -3.78 15.34 6.57
N ALA A 142 -4.92 16.04 6.69
CA ALA A 142 -5.17 17.23 5.87
C ALA A 142 -4.25 18.40 6.25
N GLU A 143 -3.90 18.54 7.53
CA GLU A 143 -2.92 19.50 8.02
C GLU A 143 -1.52 19.19 7.48
N VAL A 144 -1.06 17.95 7.61
CA VAL A 144 0.26 17.53 7.09
C VAL A 144 0.32 17.70 5.57
N GLU A 145 -0.73 17.31 4.86
CA GLU A 145 -0.86 17.51 3.42
C GLU A 145 -0.72 18.99 3.05
N SER A 146 -1.45 19.87 3.73
CA SER A 146 -1.37 21.32 3.45
C SER A 146 0.03 21.88 3.70
N ILE A 147 0.69 21.47 4.78
CA ILE A 147 2.05 21.92 5.11
C ILE A 147 3.05 21.47 4.02
N ILE A 148 2.95 20.22 3.56
CA ILE A 148 3.85 19.64 2.56
C ILE A 148 3.59 20.24 1.17
N ILE A 149 2.33 20.30 0.73
CA ILE A 149 1.98 20.67 -0.65
C ILE A 149 1.86 22.19 -0.82
N ASN A 150 1.09 22.85 0.05
CA ASN A 150 0.75 24.26 -0.12
C ASN A 150 1.86 25.15 0.41
N ASP A 151 2.33 24.87 1.62
CA ASP A 151 3.34 25.70 2.29
C ASP A 151 4.77 25.30 1.88
N LYS A 152 4.94 24.08 1.34
CA LYS A 152 6.24 23.49 0.96
C LYS A 152 7.23 23.54 2.12
N SER A 153 6.76 23.17 3.30
CA SER A 153 7.51 23.24 4.55
C SER A 153 7.51 21.90 5.28
N ILE A 154 8.23 21.83 6.40
CA ILE A 154 8.44 20.61 7.17
C ILE A 154 7.40 20.55 8.29
N PRO A 155 6.49 19.55 8.31
CA PRO A 155 5.53 19.36 9.39
C PRO A 155 6.21 19.10 10.74
N ARG A 156 5.67 19.70 11.80
CA ARG A 156 6.18 19.62 13.17
C ARG A 156 5.12 19.09 14.11
N CYS A 157 5.54 18.25 15.05
CA CYS A 157 4.67 17.65 16.04
C CYS A 157 4.21 18.70 17.05
N LYS A 158 2.91 18.70 17.37
CA LYS A 158 2.32 19.62 18.34
C LYS A 158 2.76 19.31 19.79
N ASP A 159 3.18 18.08 20.05
CA ASP A 159 3.51 17.62 21.41
C ASP A 159 5.00 17.78 21.77
N CYS A 160 5.90 17.58 20.79
CA CYS A 160 7.35 17.59 21.04
C CYS A 160 8.19 18.40 20.04
N ASP A 161 7.56 19.07 19.06
CA ASP A 161 8.23 19.81 17.97
C ASP A 161 9.13 18.94 17.05
N GLY A 162 9.08 17.62 17.22
CA GLY A 162 9.73 16.64 16.34
C GLY A 162 9.19 16.69 14.90
N ILE A 163 9.95 16.15 13.94
CA ILE A 163 9.51 16.08 12.54
C ILE A 163 8.32 15.12 12.44
N VAL A 164 7.28 15.53 11.73
CA VAL A 164 6.16 14.65 11.34
C VAL A 164 6.35 14.22 9.90
N LYS A 165 6.31 12.91 9.63
CA LYS A 165 6.41 12.36 8.28
C LYS A 165 5.19 11.49 7.95
N PRO A 166 4.89 11.30 6.65
CA PRO A 166 3.97 10.26 6.22
C PRO A 166 4.46 8.88 6.68
N ASP A 167 3.52 7.96 6.87
CA ASP A 167 3.74 6.57 7.31
C ASP A 167 4.38 5.71 6.22
N ILE A 168 5.37 6.24 5.53
CA ILE A 168 6.28 5.55 4.62
C ILE A 168 7.42 4.99 5.45
N VAL A 169 7.79 3.74 5.17
CA VAL A 169 8.91 3.05 5.80
C VAL A 169 10.21 3.55 5.18
N PHE A 170 11.04 4.19 5.99
CA PHE A 170 12.38 4.63 5.65
C PHE A 170 13.37 3.49 5.91
N PHE A 171 14.55 3.56 5.28
CA PHE A 171 15.68 2.72 5.65
C PHE A 171 16.03 2.92 7.13
N GLY A 172 16.20 1.81 7.84
CA GLY A 172 16.38 1.79 9.30
C GLY A 172 15.09 1.56 10.09
N GLU A 173 13.91 1.73 9.48
CA GLU A 173 12.62 1.42 10.10
C GLU A 173 12.22 -0.05 9.92
N SER A 174 11.43 -0.56 10.86
CA SER A 174 10.77 -1.87 10.71
C SER A 174 9.60 -1.74 9.74
N LEU A 175 9.31 -2.80 8.99
CA LEU A 175 8.08 -2.85 8.20
C LEU A 175 6.86 -2.91 9.14
N PRO A 176 5.66 -2.53 8.67
CA PRO A 176 4.47 -2.52 9.51
C PRO A 176 4.17 -3.91 10.08
N ASP A 177 3.69 -3.99 11.33
CA ASP A 177 3.34 -5.26 11.98
C ASP A 177 2.38 -6.11 11.13
N ARG A 178 1.46 -5.45 10.42
CA ARG A 178 0.53 -6.08 9.48
C ARG A 178 1.26 -6.90 8.41
N PHE A 179 2.41 -6.44 7.91
CA PHE A 179 3.23 -7.18 6.96
C PHE A 179 3.72 -8.49 7.57
N HIS A 180 4.29 -8.42 8.78
CA HIS A 180 4.84 -9.58 9.49
C HIS A 180 3.76 -10.59 9.89
N GLN A 181 2.64 -10.12 10.41
CA GLN A 181 1.53 -10.98 10.83
C GLN A 181 0.91 -11.71 9.63
N LEU A 182 0.65 -11.00 8.54
CA LEU A 182 -0.04 -11.58 7.40
C LEU A 182 0.86 -12.46 6.55
N MET A 183 2.16 -12.13 6.43
CA MET A 183 3.08 -12.99 5.67
C MET A 183 3.19 -14.39 6.30
N GLU A 184 3.01 -14.53 7.61
CA GLU A 184 3.03 -15.83 8.28
C GLU A 184 1.81 -16.71 7.95
N THR A 185 0.64 -16.10 7.73
CA THR A 185 -0.62 -16.86 7.56
C THR A 185 -1.16 -16.87 6.13
N ASP A 186 -0.80 -15.88 5.31
CA ASP A 186 -1.47 -15.72 4.01
C ASP A 186 -1.06 -16.81 3.01
N PHE A 187 0.17 -17.32 3.12
CA PHE A 187 0.74 -18.26 2.15
C PHE A 187 0.36 -19.73 2.38
N ASP A 188 -0.36 -20.05 3.47
CA ASP A 188 -0.69 -21.44 3.83
C ASP A 188 -1.71 -22.08 2.88
N ASP A 189 -2.64 -21.30 2.34
CA ASP A 189 -3.74 -21.77 1.48
C ASP A 189 -3.84 -21.01 0.15
N VAL A 190 -2.81 -20.26 -0.22
CA VAL A 190 -2.69 -19.59 -1.52
C VAL A 190 -2.75 -20.63 -2.65
N ASP A 191 -3.50 -20.33 -3.71
CA ASP A 191 -3.63 -21.22 -4.89
C ASP A 191 -3.03 -20.63 -6.18
N LEU A 192 -2.67 -19.35 -6.16
CA LEU A 192 -1.90 -18.68 -7.20
C LEU A 192 -1.13 -17.48 -6.62
N ALA A 193 0.12 -17.31 -7.05
CA ALA A 193 0.89 -16.11 -6.75
C ALA A 193 1.25 -15.35 -8.04
N ILE A 194 1.02 -14.04 -8.05
CA ILE A 194 1.41 -13.13 -9.13
C ILE A 194 2.44 -12.15 -8.57
N VAL A 195 3.63 -12.11 -9.17
CA VAL A 195 4.69 -11.14 -8.87
C VAL A 195 4.80 -10.19 -10.05
N ALA A 196 4.67 -8.89 -9.83
CA ALA A 196 4.60 -7.93 -10.91
C ALA A 196 5.34 -6.62 -10.63
N GLY A 197 5.99 -6.08 -11.65
CA GLY A 197 6.57 -4.73 -11.61
C GLY A 197 7.59 -4.49 -10.50
N THR A 198 8.34 -5.51 -10.07
CA THR A 198 9.31 -5.38 -8.96
C THR A 198 10.68 -5.94 -9.35
N SER A 199 11.75 -5.35 -8.80
CA SER A 199 13.12 -5.88 -8.92
C SER A 199 13.41 -6.99 -7.90
N LEU A 200 12.57 -7.16 -6.86
CA LEU A 200 12.81 -8.04 -5.72
C LEU A 200 14.19 -7.86 -5.04
N GLN A 201 14.68 -6.62 -4.98
CA GLN A 201 15.98 -6.32 -4.36
C GLN A 201 15.88 -5.93 -2.88
N VAL A 202 14.71 -5.52 -2.41
CA VAL A 202 14.50 -5.02 -1.05
C VAL A 202 13.98 -6.13 -0.15
N SER A 203 14.68 -6.38 0.96
CA SER A 203 14.28 -7.32 2.01
C SER A 203 13.44 -6.61 3.06
N PRO A 204 12.49 -7.27 3.75
CA PRO A 204 12.11 -8.69 3.63
C PRO A 204 11.15 -9.01 2.47
N PHE A 205 10.66 -8.02 1.73
CA PHE A 205 9.67 -8.23 0.66
C PHE A 205 10.13 -9.26 -0.40
N ASN A 206 11.42 -9.26 -0.75
CA ASN A 206 12.00 -10.22 -1.70
C ASN A 206 11.91 -11.69 -1.28
N GLN A 207 11.52 -11.98 -0.03
CA GLN A 207 11.34 -13.33 0.50
C GLN A 207 9.93 -13.87 0.22
N LEU A 208 8.92 -13.01 0.02
CA LEU A 208 7.52 -13.44 -0.17
C LEU A 208 7.34 -14.49 -1.29
N PRO A 209 7.97 -14.36 -2.48
CA PRO A 209 7.84 -15.38 -3.52
C PRO A 209 8.36 -16.77 -3.10
N MET A 210 9.24 -16.86 -2.10
CA MET A 210 9.76 -18.11 -1.58
C MET A 210 8.79 -18.81 -0.65
N MET A 211 7.93 -18.04 0.02
CA MET A 211 6.91 -18.55 0.97
C MET A 211 5.79 -19.28 0.26
N VAL A 212 5.54 -18.97 -1.02
CA VAL A 212 4.58 -19.70 -1.86
C VAL A 212 4.93 -21.20 -1.88
N PRO A 213 4.00 -22.11 -1.53
CA PRO A 213 4.26 -23.54 -1.51
C PRO A 213 4.71 -24.09 -2.87
N LYS A 214 5.57 -25.12 -2.88
CA LYS A 214 6.22 -25.61 -4.13
C LYS A 214 5.25 -26.06 -5.21
N GLY A 215 4.06 -26.54 -4.85
CA GLY A 215 3.03 -26.99 -5.80
C GLY A 215 2.21 -25.87 -6.44
N ILE A 216 2.26 -24.66 -5.87
CA ILE A 216 1.43 -23.53 -6.29
C ILE A 216 2.13 -22.74 -7.40
N PRO A 217 1.44 -22.44 -8.51
CA PRO A 217 2.03 -21.69 -9.62
C PRO A 217 2.38 -20.26 -9.21
N ARG A 218 3.52 -19.78 -9.74
CA ARG A 218 3.96 -18.39 -9.58
C ARG A 218 4.10 -17.74 -10.96
N TYR A 219 3.37 -16.65 -11.19
CA TYR A 219 3.48 -15.87 -12.41
C TYR A 219 4.36 -14.65 -12.14
N LEU A 220 5.38 -14.46 -12.97
CA LEU A 220 6.13 -13.20 -13.02
C LEU A 220 5.63 -12.38 -14.21
N ILE A 221 5.17 -11.16 -13.97
CA ILE A 221 4.77 -10.20 -15.01
C ILE A 221 5.67 -8.98 -14.88
N ASN A 222 6.77 -8.95 -15.62
CA ASN A 222 7.82 -7.96 -15.39
C ASN A 222 8.69 -7.74 -16.62
N LYS A 223 9.38 -6.59 -16.71
CA LYS A 223 10.33 -6.33 -17.80
C LYS A 223 11.47 -7.35 -17.82
N GLU A 224 11.93 -7.76 -16.64
CA GLU A 224 13.08 -8.64 -16.48
C GLU A 224 12.78 -9.80 -15.54
N LYS A 225 13.53 -10.89 -15.67
CA LYS A 225 13.50 -11.99 -14.73
C LYS A 225 14.14 -11.54 -13.41
N VAL A 226 13.46 -11.77 -12.29
CA VAL A 226 13.90 -11.34 -10.96
C VAL A 226 13.83 -12.47 -9.93
N GLY A 227 14.65 -12.35 -8.89
CA GLY A 227 14.74 -13.34 -7.82
C GLY A 227 14.98 -14.76 -8.34
N ASN A 228 14.29 -15.74 -7.75
CA ASN A 228 14.35 -17.13 -8.18
C ASN A 228 13.18 -17.55 -9.11
N LEU A 229 12.39 -16.61 -9.61
CA LEU A 229 11.22 -16.93 -10.45
C LEU A 229 11.70 -17.52 -11.78
N GLY A 230 11.10 -18.62 -12.19
CA GLY A 230 11.52 -19.45 -13.33
C GLY A 230 12.45 -20.60 -12.94
N SER A 231 12.68 -20.84 -11.65
CA SER A 231 13.43 -22.01 -11.16
C SER A 231 12.53 -23.21 -10.88
N ARG A 232 11.22 -23.00 -10.66
CA ARG A 232 10.24 -24.08 -10.45
C ARG A 232 9.54 -24.43 -11.76
N LYS A 233 9.09 -25.68 -11.88
CA LYS A 233 8.38 -26.19 -13.08
C LYS A 233 7.07 -25.43 -13.35
N ASN A 234 6.43 -24.94 -12.30
CA ASN A 234 5.17 -24.22 -12.31
C ASN A 234 5.34 -22.69 -12.26
N ASP A 235 6.57 -22.18 -12.39
CA ASP A 235 6.78 -20.76 -12.61
C ASP A 235 6.48 -20.42 -14.07
N VAL A 236 5.72 -19.35 -14.29
CA VAL A 236 5.42 -18.82 -15.62
C VAL A 236 5.98 -17.40 -15.71
N LEU A 237 6.85 -17.15 -16.68
CA LEU A 237 7.45 -15.83 -16.90
C LEU A 237 6.75 -15.14 -18.08
N ILE A 238 6.10 -14.01 -17.81
CA ILE A 238 5.54 -13.11 -18.80
C ILE A 238 6.43 -11.87 -18.81
N LEU A 239 7.41 -11.87 -19.72
CA LEU A 239 8.40 -10.80 -19.81
C LEU A 239 7.98 -9.75 -20.84
N GLY A 240 8.09 -8.47 -20.45
CA GLY A 240 7.69 -7.32 -21.25
C GLY A 240 7.35 -6.11 -20.38
N SER A 241 7.13 -4.94 -20.99
CA SER A 241 6.57 -3.82 -20.22
C SER A 241 5.15 -4.17 -19.80
N LEU A 242 4.75 -3.83 -18.57
CA LEU A 242 3.34 -3.96 -18.18
C LEU A 242 2.43 -3.12 -19.10
N GLU A 243 2.97 -2.03 -19.64
CA GLU A 243 2.31 -1.20 -20.65
C GLU A 243 1.96 -1.98 -21.93
N ASP A 244 2.82 -2.90 -22.36
CA ASP A 244 2.58 -3.75 -23.54
C ASP A 244 1.39 -4.69 -23.31
N HIS A 245 1.10 -4.99 -22.05
CA HIS A 245 0.00 -5.85 -21.62
C HIS A 245 -1.26 -5.07 -21.24
N ASN A 246 -1.22 -3.72 -21.20
CA ASN A 246 -2.35 -2.89 -20.79
C ASN A 246 -3.61 -3.17 -21.62
N VAL A 247 -3.45 -3.36 -22.94
CA VAL A 247 -4.57 -3.65 -23.84
C VAL A 247 -5.21 -4.99 -23.48
N VAL A 248 -4.42 -5.98 -23.08
CA VAL A 248 -4.89 -7.32 -22.74
C VAL A 248 -5.69 -7.27 -21.44
N PHE A 249 -5.13 -6.67 -20.38
CA PHE A 249 -5.83 -6.48 -19.11
C PHE A 249 -7.13 -5.68 -19.29
N SER A 250 -7.04 -4.50 -19.91
CA SER A 250 -8.18 -3.61 -20.12
C SER A 250 -9.29 -4.27 -20.94
N LYS A 251 -8.94 -5.01 -22.00
CA LYS A 251 -9.91 -5.69 -22.84
C LYS A 251 -10.61 -6.80 -22.07
N PHE A 252 -9.85 -7.60 -21.31
CA PHE A 252 -10.40 -8.74 -20.60
C PHE A 252 -11.35 -8.31 -19.48
N VAL A 253 -10.92 -7.37 -18.62
CA VAL A 253 -11.75 -6.82 -17.53
C VAL A 253 -13.05 -6.22 -18.09
N LYS A 254 -13.00 -5.50 -19.23
CA LYS A 254 -14.20 -4.93 -19.86
C LYS A 254 -15.12 -5.98 -20.49
N VAL A 255 -14.59 -7.08 -21.00
CA VAL A 255 -15.39 -8.16 -21.59
C VAL A 255 -16.13 -8.89 -20.48
N ASP A 256 -15.42 -9.27 -19.41
CA ASP A 256 -16.00 -9.99 -18.27
C ASP A 256 -17.12 -9.18 -17.60
N LYS A 257 -16.87 -7.89 -17.32
CA LYS A 257 -17.91 -6.97 -16.78
C LYS A 257 -19.14 -6.82 -17.68
N LYS A 258 -18.97 -6.90 -19.00
CA LYS A 258 -20.09 -6.85 -19.95
C LYS A 258 -20.91 -8.14 -19.93
N GLU A 259 -20.23 -9.29 -19.95
CA GLU A 259 -20.90 -10.60 -19.87
C GLU A 259 -21.67 -10.74 -18.55
N GLU A 260 -21.11 -10.26 -17.44
CA GLU A 260 -21.78 -10.23 -16.14
C GLU A 260 -23.04 -9.34 -16.18
N SER A 261 -22.92 -8.10 -16.69
CA SER A 261 -24.07 -7.19 -16.82
C SER A 261 -25.17 -7.68 -17.76
N GLN A 262 -24.80 -8.44 -18.80
CA GLN A 262 -25.76 -9.08 -19.71
C GLN A 262 -26.45 -10.26 -19.02
N SER A 263 -25.70 -11.10 -18.30
CA SER A 263 -26.25 -12.23 -17.55
C SER A 263 -27.21 -11.78 -16.45
N THR A 264 -26.93 -10.69 -15.74
CA THR A 264 -27.84 -10.14 -14.72
C THR A 264 -29.09 -9.54 -15.35
N SER A 265 -28.97 -8.88 -16.51
CA SER A 265 -30.13 -8.34 -17.23
C SER A 265 -31.05 -9.43 -17.81
N GLU A 266 -30.50 -10.56 -18.28
CA GLU A 266 -31.28 -11.70 -18.76
C GLU A 266 -31.98 -12.46 -17.61
N ILE A 267 -31.38 -12.46 -16.41
CA ILE A 267 -32.01 -13.00 -15.20
C ILE A 267 -33.16 -12.09 -14.73
N GLU A 268 -32.99 -10.77 -14.72
CA GLU A 268 -34.07 -9.83 -14.36
C GLU A 268 -35.23 -9.88 -15.36
N GLU A 269 -34.95 -10.01 -16.66
CA GLU A 269 -35.97 -10.13 -17.70
C GLU A 269 -36.72 -11.46 -17.61
N SER A 270 -36.04 -12.56 -17.25
CA SER A 270 -36.65 -13.89 -17.07
C SER A 270 -37.44 -14.06 -15.76
N VAL A 271 -37.12 -13.31 -14.70
CA VAL A 271 -37.91 -13.28 -13.46
C VAL A 271 -39.23 -12.52 -13.66
N SER A 272 -39.25 -11.49 -14.50
CA SER A 272 -40.45 -10.69 -14.80
C SER A 272 -41.56 -11.41 -15.59
N VAL A 273 -41.30 -12.63 -16.09
CA VAL A 273 -42.25 -13.40 -16.93
C VAL A 273 -42.99 -14.50 -16.17
N SER A 274 -42.73 -14.72 -14.87
CA SER A 274 -43.30 -15.87 -14.12
C SER A 274 -44.38 -15.57 -13.07
N GLU A 275 -44.77 -14.31 -12.82
CA GLU A 275 -45.94 -14.01 -11.98
C GLU A 275 -47.19 -13.72 -12.80
N GLY A 276 -47.89 -14.78 -13.19
CA GLY A 276 -49.18 -14.68 -13.85
C GLY A 276 -49.91 -16.00 -13.90
N THR A 277 -50.65 -16.35 -12.84
CA THR A 277 -52.06 -16.79 -12.84
C THR A 277 -52.41 -17.62 -11.59
N SER A 278 -53.20 -17.05 -10.68
CA SER A 278 -54.44 -17.67 -10.15
C SER A 278 -55.20 -16.69 -9.26
N SER A 279 -56.45 -16.42 -9.63
CA SER A 279 -57.50 -15.74 -8.86
C SER A 279 -58.35 -16.83 -8.14
N VAL A 280 -59.12 -16.68 -7.06
CA VAL A 280 -59.95 -15.66 -6.38
C VAL A 280 -60.22 -16.23 -4.97
N VAL A 281 -60.42 -15.44 -3.89
CA VAL A 281 -61.65 -15.36 -3.04
C VAL A 281 -61.51 -14.23 -2.00
N ASP A 282 -62.55 -13.40 -1.92
CA ASP A 282 -62.93 -12.40 -0.92
C ASP A 282 -62.54 -12.66 0.54
N THR A 283 -62.16 -11.60 1.26
CA THR A 283 -63.06 -10.98 2.26
C THR A 283 -62.47 -9.66 2.78
N ALA A 284 -63.35 -8.68 2.94
CA ALA A 284 -63.07 -7.35 3.43
C ALA A 284 -62.84 -7.33 4.94
N GLU A 285 -61.90 -6.51 5.42
CA GLU A 285 -62.07 -5.79 6.68
C GLU A 285 -61.26 -4.48 6.69
N ARG A 286 -61.99 -3.41 7.02
CA ARG A 286 -61.52 -2.05 7.29
C ARG A 286 -60.75 -2.02 8.62
N THR A 287 -59.66 -1.26 8.67
CA THR A 287 -59.40 -0.34 9.79
C THR A 287 -58.43 0.77 9.36
N GLU A 288 -58.86 1.99 9.60
CA GLU A 288 -58.11 3.25 9.54
C GLU A 288 -57.15 3.38 10.75
N SER A 289 -56.04 4.10 10.57
CA SER A 289 -55.45 5.10 11.50
C SER A 289 -54.05 5.45 10.97
N GLU A 290 -53.91 6.59 10.31
CA GLU A 290 -53.58 7.91 10.88
C GLU A 290 -52.14 8.05 11.43
N SER A 291 -51.46 8.97 10.75
CA SER A 291 -50.24 9.72 11.06
C SER A 291 -50.25 10.40 12.43
N LEU A 292 -49.04 10.75 12.91
CA LEU A 292 -48.62 12.03 13.53
C LEU A 292 -47.17 11.82 14.06
N SER A 293 -46.13 12.32 13.40
CA SER A 293 -45.44 13.61 13.67
C SER A 293 -45.44 14.07 15.13
N GLU A 294 -44.25 14.21 15.73
CA GLU A 294 -43.80 15.43 16.42
C GLU A 294 -42.35 15.28 16.97
N LYS A 295 -41.46 16.19 16.57
CA LYS A 295 -40.37 16.75 17.39
C LYS A 295 -40.91 18.06 17.98
N PRO A 296 -40.40 18.57 19.13
CA PRO A 296 -39.29 19.56 19.05
C PRO A 296 -38.35 19.63 20.28
N ASP A 297 -37.19 20.29 20.07
CA ASP A 297 -36.46 21.26 20.94
C ASP A 297 -36.13 20.92 22.42
N SER A 298 -35.04 21.39 23.08
CA SER A 298 -34.00 22.39 22.82
C SER A 298 -32.94 22.37 23.96
N GLU A 299 -31.87 23.14 23.77
CA GLU A 299 -31.12 23.94 24.79
C GLU A 299 -30.03 23.33 25.70
N ALA A 300 -28.78 23.60 25.29
CA ALA A 300 -27.65 24.23 25.98
C ALA A 300 -27.60 24.39 27.52
N LYS A 301 -26.40 24.14 28.09
CA LYS A 301 -25.79 24.96 29.14
C LYS A 301 -24.28 24.73 29.30
N GLU A 302 -23.52 25.81 29.19
CA GLU A 302 -22.11 25.98 29.60
C GLU A 302 -21.97 26.12 31.14
N LYS A 303 -20.75 25.82 31.64
CA LYS A 303 -19.95 26.54 32.67
C LYS A 303 -18.65 25.73 32.94
N GLU A 304 -17.45 26.27 32.66
CA GLU A 304 -16.52 27.01 33.58
C GLU A 304 -16.07 26.21 34.83
N LEU A 305 -14.84 26.19 35.35
CA LEU A 305 -13.52 26.85 35.14
C LEU A 305 -12.49 26.21 36.14
N THR A 306 -11.24 26.73 36.11
CA THR A 306 -10.10 26.71 37.09
C THR A 306 -9.09 25.54 37.03
N GLU A 307 -7.80 25.74 36.64
CA GLU A 307 -6.64 26.37 37.37
C GLU A 307 -6.25 25.57 38.63
N ASP A 308 -5.01 25.26 39.03
CA ASP A 308 -3.66 25.77 38.71
C ASP A 308 -2.57 24.91 39.42
N ALA A 309 -1.29 25.21 39.11
CA ALA A 309 -0.08 25.17 39.98
C ALA A 309 0.92 23.97 39.96
N ASN A 310 2.05 24.22 39.27
CA ASN A 310 3.46 24.29 39.72
C ASN A 310 3.98 23.42 40.89
N TYR A 311 5.11 22.74 40.65
CA TYR A 311 6.22 22.66 41.61
C TYR A 311 7.60 22.57 40.90
N ASP A 312 8.56 23.28 41.48
CA ASP A 312 9.94 23.59 41.06
C ASP A 312 10.95 22.79 41.91
N GLY A 313 12.18 22.57 41.45
CA GLY A 313 13.30 22.25 42.35
C GLY A 313 14.38 21.25 41.89
N SER A 314 15.43 21.81 41.26
CA SER A 314 16.88 21.65 41.55
C SER A 314 17.60 20.28 41.54
N ASP A 315 18.59 20.19 40.64
CA ASP A 315 20.02 19.82 40.79
C ASP A 315 20.49 18.90 41.93
N ILE A 316 21.10 17.76 41.57
CA ILE A 316 22.22 17.11 42.28
C ILE A 316 23.17 16.46 41.25
N GLU A 317 24.47 16.79 41.35
CA GLU A 317 25.60 16.18 40.64
C GLU A 317 26.06 14.85 41.24
N SER A 318 26.77 14.09 40.39
CA SER A 318 27.97 13.24 40.65
C SER A 318 27.85 11.74 41.01
N GLU A 319 28.54 10.98 40.15
CA GLU A 319 29.47 9.85 40.38
C GLU A 319 29.02 8.36 40.22
N ASP A 320 29.73 7.74 39.25
CA ASP A 320 30.31 6.38 39.13
C ASP A 320 29.45 5.11 38.99
N GLU A 321 29.63 4.38 37.87
CA GLU A 321 30.40 3.10 37.76
C GLU A 321 30.17 2.36 36.41
N ASP A 322 31.28 2.01 35.76
CA ASP A 322 31.65 0.79 35.01
C ASP A 322 30.73 0.04 34.01
N GLY A 323 31.33 -0.29 32.84
CA GLY A 323 31.13 -1.56 32.10
C GLY A 323 30.66 -1.46 30.64
N ASP A 324 31.54 -1.68 29.66
CA ASP A 324 31.67 -2.98 28.97
C ASP A 324 32.53 -2.92 27.69
N GLU A 325 33.51 -3.83 27.64
CA GLU A 325 34.35 -4.16 26.50
C GLU A 325 33.54 -5.00 25.50
N ASP A 326 33.14 -4.46 24.33
CA ASP A 326 32.68 -5.32 23.21
C ASP A 326 32.60 -4.61 21.83
N ALA A 327 33.37 -3.53 21.62
CA ALA A 327 33.26 -2.71 20.41
C ALA A 327 34.24 -3.09 19.27
N ASP A 328 35.26 -3.92 19.50
CA ASP A 328 36.41 -4.00 18.59
C ASP A 328 36.35 -5.13 17.53
N GLU A 329 35.40 -6.07 17.61
CA GLU A 329 35.26 -7.13 16.58
C GLU A 329 34.31 -6.75 15.43
N ARG A 330 33.42 -5.77 15.60
CA ARG A 330 32.48 -5.32 14.54
C ARG A 330 33.11 -4.41 13.48
N SER A 331 34.19 -3.71 13.83
CA SER A 331 34.93 -2.81 12.92
C SER A 331 35.66 -3.59 11.80
N GLY A 332 36.13 -4.81 12.10
CA GLY A 332 36.84 -5.66 11.14
C GLY A 332 35.96 -6.20 10.01
N PHE A 333 34.68 -6.44 10.27
CA PHE A 333 33.77 -7.09 9.32
C PHE A 333 33.27 -6.13 8.23
N ILE A 334 32.93 -4.89 8.61
CA ILE A 334 32.47 -3.84 7.68
C ILE A 334 33.59 -3.44 6.70
N THR A 335 34.82 -3.35 7.20
CA THR A 335 36.00 -3.01 6.38
C THR A 335 36.33 -4.10 5.34
N SER A 336 36.02 -5.36 5.63
CA SER A 336 36.21 -6.49 4.71
C SER A 336 35.16 -6.54 3.59
N LEU A 337 33.92 -6.10 3.87
CA LEU A 337 32.83 -6.07 2.90
C LEU A 337 33.01 -4.96 1.86
N LEU A 338 33.48 -3.78 2.28
CA LEU A 338 33.73 -2.64 1.40
C LEU A 338 34.90 -2.87 0.42
N LYS A 339 35.85 -3.76 0.75
CA LYS A 339 36.96 -4.11 -0.16
C LYS A 339 36.55 -5.06 -1.29
N LYS A 340 35.45 -5.81 -1.17
CA LYS A 340 34.96 -6.73 -2.21
C LYS A 340 34.06 -6.07 -3.26
N LEU A 341 33.57 -4.86 -3.01
CA LEU A 341 32.68 -4.12 -3.93
C LEU A 341 33.42 -3.17 -4.90
N ARG A 342 34.77 -3.16 -4.90
CA ARG A 342 35.58 -2.26 -5.75
C ARG A 342 36.27 -2.91 -6.95
N VAL A 343 35.99 -4.17 -7.25
CA VAL A 343 36.48 -4.83 -8.47
C VAL A 343 35.38 -5.70 -9.07
N VAL A 344 34.45 -5.08 -9.81
CA VAL A 344 33.87 -5.59 -11.07
C VAL A 344 33.48 -4.37 -11.90
#